data_AF-A0A366Y0S4-F1
#
_entry.id   AF-A0A366Y0S4-F1
#
_cell.length_a   1.000
_cell.length_b   1.000
_cell.length_c   1.000
_cell.angle_alpha   90.00
_cell.angle_beta   90.00
_cell.angle_gamma   90.00
#
_symmetry.space_group_name_H-M   'P 1'
#
loop_
_entity.id
_entity.type
_entity.pdbx_description
1 polymer ?
#
loop_
_entity_poly.entity_id
_entity_poly.type
_entity_poly.pdbx_seq_one_letter_code
_entity_poly.pdbx_strand_id
1 'polypeptide(L)' 'MQRYIALLIVLLPGLLAVYGIKQMRDIFFNLLNFPYPYLWVQFIAGLLSFVLGLAFVGGFIFYRDRKRNKIQPRFNKK' A
#
# COMPACT_ATOMS: atom_id res chain seq x y z
N MET A 1 -18.53 -14.61 -6.98
CA MET A 1 -18.51 -13.17 -7.29
C MET A 1 -17.84 -12.31 -6.22
N GLN A 2 -18.24 -12.36 -4.94
CA GLN A 2 -17.69 -11.49 -3.86
C GLN A 2 -16.15 -11.51 -3.67
N ARG A 3 -15.47 -12.63 -3.99
CA ARG A 3 -14.00 -12.74 -3.87
C ARG A 3 -13.23 -11.93 -4.92
N TYR A 4 -13.79 -11.74 -6.12
CA TYR A 4 -13.16 -10.97 -7.20
C TYR A 4 -13.27 -9.47 -6.97
N ILE A 5 -14.37 -9.02 -6.36
CA ILE A 5 -14.58 -7.62 -5.96
C ILE A 5 -13.60 -7.23 -4.86
N ALA A 6 -13.39 -8.12 -3.88
CA ALA A 6 -12.35 -7.96 -2.86
C ALA A 6 -10.95 -7.79 -3.46
N LEU A 7 -10.61 -8.56 -4.50
CA LEU A 7 -9.34 -8.44 -5.21
C LEU A 7 -9.22 -7.10 -5.94
N LEU A 8 -10.28 -6.65 -6.62
CA LEU A 8 -10.31 -5.35 -7.30
C LEU A 8 -10.14 -4.17 -6.33
N ILE A 9 -10.74 -4.24 -5.13
CA ILE A 9 -10.61 -3.20 -4.10
C ILE A 9 -9.17 -3.13 -3.56
N VAL A 10 -8.47 -4.25 -3.45
CA VAL A 10 -7.06 -4.30 -3.01
C VAL A 10 -6.09 -3.95 -4.14
N LEU A 11 -6.52 -4.06 -5.39
CA LEU A 11 -5.70 -3.77 -6.57
C LEU A 11 -5.28 -2.30 -6.63
N LEU A 12 -6.21 -1.36 -6.39
CA LEU A 12 -5.95 0.08 -6.38
C LEU A 12 -4.84 0.50 -5.40
N PRO A 13 -4.91 0.16 -4.09
CA PRO A 13 -3.86 0.48 -3.14
C PRO A 13 -2.56 -0.27 -3.43
N GLY A 14 -2.65 -1.49 -4.00
CA GLY A 14 -1.47 -2.22 -4.47
C GLY A 14 -0.74 -1.49 -5.61
N LEU A 15 -1.47 -0.96 -6.60
CA LEU A 15 -0.90 -0.16 -7.68
C LEU A 15 -0.30 1.15 -7.15
N LEU A 16 -0.96 1.78 -6.17
CA LEU A 16 -0.45 2.96 -5.47
C LEU A 16 0.88 2.66 -4.75
N ALA A 17 1.01 1.48 -4.14
CA ALA A 17 2.25 1.07 -3.50
C ALA A 17 3.39 0.88 -4.52
N VAL A 18 3.10 0.24 -5.66
CA VAL A 18 4.07 0.06 -6.76
C VAL A 18 4.51 1.42 -7.32
N TYR A 19 3.56 2.35 -7.49
CA TYR A 19 3.87 3.72 -7.91
C TYR A 19 4.78 4.44 -6.90
N GLY A 20 4.53 4.27 -5.60
CA GLY A 20 5.38 4.80 -4.54
C GLY A 20 6.83 4.29 -4.61
N ILE A 21 7.03 2.98 -4.82
CA ILE A 21 8.37 2.40 -5.01
C ILE A 21 9.06 2.98 -6.24
N LYS A 22 8.34 3.11 -7.37
CA LYS A 22 8.89 3.70 -8.60
C LYS A 22 9.42 5.11 -8.34
N GLN A 23 8.64 5.92 -7.63
CA GLN A 23 9.00 7.28 -7.26
C GLN A 23 10.26 7.36 -6.38
N MET A 24 10.40 6.47 -5.40
CA MET A 24 11.62 6.38 -4.58
C MET A 24 12.83 5.97 -5.41
N ARG A 25 12.66 5.01 -6.31
CA ARG A 25 13.73 4.50 -7.17
C ARG A 25 14.28 5.61 -8.06
N ASP A 26 13.41 6.42 -8.64
CA ASP A 26 13.80 7.48 -9.59
C ASP A 26 14.71 8.54 -8.94
N ILE A 27 14.70 8.67 -7.61
CA ILE A 27 15.57 9.60 -6.86
C ILE A 27 17.02 9.13 -6.82
N PHE A 28 17.29 7.83 -6.78
CA PHE A 28 18.65 7.30 -6.86
C PHE A 28 19.33 7.65 -8.19
N PHE A 29 18.52 7.91 -9.23
CA PHE A 29 18.98 8.37 -10.54
C PHE A 29 18.89 9.90 -10.70
N ASN A 30 18.61 10.64 -9.62
CA ASN A 30 18.44 12.09 -9.61
C ASN A 30 17.36 12.59 -10.60
N LEU A 31 16.38 11.73 -10.93
CA LEU A 31 15.28 12.05 -11.83
C LEU A 31 14.13 12.72 -11.07
N LEU A 32 14.01 14.02 -11.28
CA LEU A 32 12.88 14.82 -10.80
C LEU A 32 11.70 14.61 -11.76
N ASN A 33 10.67 13.92 -11.27
CA ASN A 33 9.44 13.73 -12.03
C ASN A 33 8.52 14.94 -11.83
N PHE A 34 7.93 15.49 -12.89
CA PHE A 34 6.84 16.45 -12.77
C PHE A 34 5.63 15.76 -12.10
N PRO A 35 4.93 16.36 -11.11
CA PRO A 35 4.91 17.76 -10.66
C PRO A 35 5.72 18.06 -9.38
N TYR A 36 6.71 17.23 -9.01
CA TYR A 36 7.42 17.41 -7.75
C TYR A 36 8.50 18.51 -7.84
N PRO A 37 8.54 19.48 -6.89
CA PRO A 37 9.50 20.58 -6.93
C PRO A 37 10.91 20.19 -6.44
N TYR A 38 11.01 19.15 -5.59
CA TYR A 38 12.29 18.69 -5.03
C TYR A 38 12.31 17.16 -4.91
N LEU A 39 13.51 16.56 -5.01
CA LEU A 39 13.71 15.11 -4.88
C LEU A 39 13.28 14.57 -3.52
N TRP A 40 13.54 15.30 -2.43
CA TRP A 40 13.11 14.88 -1.10
C TRP A 40 11.58 14.88 -0.95
N VAL A 41 10.86 15.81 -1.61
CA VAL A 41 9.39 15.82 -1.65
C VAL A 41 8.89 14.60 -2.43
N GLN A 42 9.52 14.30 -3.56
CA GLN A 42 9.24 13.10 -4.35
C GLN A 42 9.44 11.82 -3.50
N PHE A 43 10.48 11.78 -2.66
CA PHE A 43 10.75 10.65 -1.78
C PHE A 43 9.63 10.46 -0.76
N ILE A 44 9.26 11.54 -0.06
CA ILE A 44 8.24 11.51 0.99
C ILE A 44 6.88 11.16 0.39
N ALA A 45 6.53 11.71 -0.77
CA ALA A 45 5.29 11.38 -1.47
C ALA A 45 5.26 9.90 -1.90
N GLY A 46 6.37 9.37 -2.42
CA GLY A 46 6.54 7.96 -2.72
C GLY A 46 6.41 7.08 -1.48
N LEU A 47 7.02 7.50 -0.36
CA LEU A 47 6.99 6.80 0.93
C LEU A 47 5.60 6.76 1.55
N LEU A 48 4.88 7.88 1.55
CA LEU A 48 3.50 7.91 1.98
C LEU A 48 2.64 6.98 1.12
N SER A 49 2.77 7.07 -0.21
CA SER A 49 2.00 6.24 -1.15
C SER A 49 2.25 4.75 -0.93
N PHE A 50 3.51 4.37 -0.70
CA PHE A 50 3.90 3.00 -0.40
C PHE A 50 3.35 2.51 0.95
N VAL A 51 3.55 3.28 2.02
CA VAL A 51 3.07 2.92 3.36
C VAL A 51 1.54 2.84 3.40
N LEU A 52 0.83 3.78 2.77
CA LEU A 52 -0.62 3.76 2.68
C LEU A 52 -1.12 2.55 1.89
N GLY A 53 -0.51 2.25 0.74
CA GLY A 53 -0.85 1.08 -0.05
C GLY A 53 -0.63 -0.23 0.73
N LEU A 54 0.52 -0.38 1.39
CA LEU A 54 0.83 -1.53 2.23
C LEU A 54 -0.10 -1.67 3.43
N ALA A 55 -0.34 -0.57 4.15
CA ALA A 55 -1.21 -0.56 5.33
C ALA A 55 -2.65 -0.94 4.96
N PHE A 56 -3.13 -0.47 3.80
CA PHE A 56 -4.46 -0.82 3.32
C PHE A 56 -4.56 -2.30 2.90
N VAL A 57 -3.57 -2.81 2.16
CA VAL A 57 -3.51 -4.22 1.75
C VAL A 57 -3.43 -5.14 2.98
N GLY A 58 -2.51 -4.84 3.92
CA GLY A 58 -2.33 -5.58 5.16
C GLY A 58 -3.56 -5.52 6.07
N GLY A 59 -4.16 -4.34 6.22
CA GLY A 59 -5.39 -4.13 6.98
C GLY A 59 -6.58 -4.89 6.40
N PHE A 60 -6.71 -4.92 5.07
CA PHE A 60 -7.74 -5.70 4.39
C PHE A 60 -7.57 -7.20 4.60
N ILE A 61 -6.34 -7.72 4.46
CA ILE A 61 -6.03 -9.13 4.72
C ILE A 61 -6.35 -9.47 6.18
N PHE A 62 -5.94 -8.63 7.12
CA PHE A 62 -6.21 -8.83 8.55
C PHE A 62 -7.70 -8.85 8.86
N TYR A 63 -8.48 -7.90 8.32
CA TYR A 63 -9.94 -7.86 8.49
C TYR A 63 -10.62 -9.11 7.89
N ARG A 64 -10.17 -9.54 6.70
CA ARG A 64 -10.70 -10.72 6.03
C ARG A 64 -10.40 -12.01 6.81
N ASP A 65 -9.19 -12.13 7.34
CA ASP A 65 -8.75 -13.31 8.08
C ASP A 65 -9.35 -13.34 9.50
N ARG A 66 -9.64 -12.16 10.09
CA ARG A 66 -10.45 -12.03 11.32
C ARG A 66 -11.84 -12.63 11.15
N LYS A 67 -12.52 -12.34 10.05
CA LYS A 67 -13.86 -12.88 9.77
C LYS A 67 -13.88 -14.40 9.57
N ARG A 68 -12.72 -15.04 9.34
CA ARG A 68 -12.58 -16.49 9.14
C ARG A 68 -11.99 -17.23 10.35
N ASN A 69 -11.82 -16.56 11.50
CA ASN A 69 -11.23 -17.13 12.72
C ASN A 69 -9.85 -17.78 12.49
N LYS A 70 -9.06 -17.30 11.51
CA LYS A 70 -7.72 -17.81 11.19
C LYS A 70 -6.58 -16.99 11.79
N ILE A 71 -6.90 -16.01 12.63
CA ILE A 71 -5.92 -15.19 13.36
C ILE A 71 -5.46 -15.92 14.62
N GLN A 72 -4.23 -15.63 15.06
CA GLN A 72 -3.73 -16.13 16.33
C GLN A 72 -4.65 -15.71 17.50
N PRO A 73 -4.82 -16.55 18.54
CA PRO A 73 -5.72 -16.28 19.66
C PRO A 73 -5.42 -14.98 20.42
N ARG A 74 -4.19 -14.43 20.33
CA ARG A 74 -3.84 -13.09 20.88
C ARG A 74 -4.60 -11.93 20.23
N PHE A 75 -5.01 -12.06 18.96
CA PHE A 75 -5.77 -11.04 18.23
C PHE A 75 -7.27 -11.31 18.21
N ASN A 76 -7.71 -12.43 18.78
CA ASN A 76 -9.11 -12.78 18.94
C ASN A 76 -9.61 -12.29 20.30
N LYS A 77 -9.53 -10.98 20.55
CA LYS A 77 -10.19 -10.39 21.72
C LYS A 77 -11.68 -10.27 21.39
N LYS A 78 -12.49 -10.93 22.24
CA LYS A 78 -13.96 -10.86 22.30
C LYS A 78 -14.45 -9.43 22.16
#